data_AF-A0A533USS5-F1
#
_entry.id   AF-A0A533USS5-F1
#
_cell.length_a   1.000
_cell.length_b   1.000
_cell.length_c   1.000
_cell.angle_alpha   90.00
_cell.angle_beta   90.00
_cell.angle_gamma   90.00
#
_symmetry.space_group_name_H-M   'P 1'
#
loop_
_entity.id
_entity.type
_entity.pdbx_description
1 polymer ?
#
loop_
_entity_poly.entity_id
_entity_poly.type
_entity_poly.pdbx_seq_one_letter_code
_entity_poly.pdbx_strand_id
1 'polypeptide(L)'
;YKRLGIITIPGSEDKDVVLFPKFNGEGASSYMMLHRPSTWVGPEYNTERPTIWIAEGDSITNFKKHSPLVRPEQSWEALKIGAGVPPIKTEKGWLVIYHGVSAEHVYSAGALLLDIKEPRKILGRTKVPLLTPEEDYETKGDVNNVVFPTGACILDNKLLVYYGAADKVCCVATVDLQEILDYLLSDKCSF
;
A
#
# COMPACT_ATOMS: atom_id res chain seq x y z
N TYR A 1 21.48 10.70 -11.06
CA TYR A 1 20.62 10.58 -9.86
C TYR A 1 21.38 11.10 -8.65
N LYS A 2 20.70 11.59 -7.60
CA LYS A 2 21.32 12.02 -6.33
C LYS A 2 20.83 11.09 -5.21
N ARG A 3 21.75 10.50 -4.44
CA ARG A 3 21.40 9.66 -3.27
C ARG A 3 21.18 10.58 -2.06
N LEU A 4 19.99 10.52 -1.46
CA LEU A 4 19.60 11.39 -0.34
C LEU A 4 19.85 10.76 1.04
N GLY A 5 20.18 9.47 1.09
CA GLY A 5 20.33 8.73 2.35
C GLY A 5 19.04 8.06 2.81
N ILE A 6 18.98 7.70 4.09
CA ILE A 6 17.76 7.19 4.73
C ILE A 6 16.83 8.38 4.99
N ILE A 7 15.59 8.29 4.53
CA ILE A 7 14.59 9.36 4.66
C ILE A 7 13.55 9.09 5.77
N THR A 8 13.60 7.89 6.36
CA THR A 8 12.75 7.46 7.48
C THR A 8 13.49 7.62 8.81
N ILE A 9 12.78 7.49 9.92
CA ILE A 9 13.34 7.67 11.25
C ILE A 9 14.38 6.57 11.54
N PRO A 10 15.62 6.91 11.95
CA PRO A 10 16.62 5.91 12.32
C PRO A 10 16.12 4.93 13.38
N GLY A 11 16.41 3.64 13.21
CA GLY A 11 15.99 2.58 14.14
C GLY A 11 14.54 2.11 13.98
N SER A 12 13.77 2.68 13.05
CA SER A 12 12.38 2.26 12.77
C SER A 12 12.26 0.92 12.02
N GLU A 13 13.38 0.40 11.47
CA GLU A 13 13.40 -0.77 10.57
C GLU A 13 12.31 -0.70 9.49
N ASP A 14 12.29 0.45 8.81
CA ASP A 14 11.24 0.80 7.87
C ASP A 14 11.29 -0.05 6.60
N LYS A 15 10.11 -0.42 6.12
CA LYS A 15 9.89 -1.13 4.87
C LYS A 15 8.74 -0.48 4.10
N ASP A 16 8.66 -0.76 2.80
CA ASP A 16 7.50 -0.40 1.97
C ASP A 16 7.21 1.10 1.93
N VAL A 17 8.28 1.88 1.97
CA VAL A 17 8.22 3.34 1.88
C VAL A 17 7.85 3.72 0.45
N VAL A 18 6.70 4.38 0.29
CA VAL A 18 6.27 4.95 -0.99
C VAL A 18 5.86 6.40 -0.82
N LEU A 19 6.25 7.24 -1.77
CA LEU A 19 5.90 8.66 -1.77
C LEU A 19 4.60 8.87 -2.53
N PHE A 20 3.76 9.78 -2.05
CA PHE A 20 2.66 10.29 -2.87
C PHE A 20 3.24 11.09 -4.04
N PRO A 21 2.73 10.90 -5.27
CA PRO A 21 2.94 11.86 -6.36
C PRO A 21 2.53 13.26 -5.89
N LYS A 22 3.25 14.29 -6.34
CA LYS A 22 3.12 15.68 -5.85
C LYS A 22 1.69 16.04 -5.47
N PHE A 23 1.46 16.21 -4.17
CA PHE A 23 0.15 16.50 -3.61
C PHE A 23 -0.22 17.95 -3.94
N ASN A 24 -0.92 18.16 -5.06
CA ASN A 24 -1.36 19.49 -5.50
C ASN A 24 -2.72 19.87 -4.86
N GLY A 25 -2.82 19.80 -3.53
CA GLY A 25 -3.88 20.50 -2.81
C GLY A 25 -3.53 21.99 -2.76
N GLU A 26 -4.49 22.88 -2.98
CA GLU A 26 -4.28 24.33 -2.84
C GLU A 26 -3.64 24.65 -1.49
N GLY A 27 -2.37 25.05 -1.51
CA GLY A 27 -1.60 25.39 -0.30
C GLY A 27 -0.85 24.23 0.38
N ALA A 28 -0.86 23.01 -0.15
CA ALA A 28 -0.10 21.92 0.44
C ALA A 28 1.40 22.04 0.12
N SER A 29 2.14 22.66 1.04
CA SER A 29 3.60 22.77 1.02
C SER A 29 4.31 21.53 1.61
N SER A 30 3.57 20.42 1.81
CA SER A 30 4.07 19.23 2.50
C SER A 30 4.26 18.02 1.56
N TYR A 31 5.29 17.24 1.85
CA TYR A 31 5.53 15.93 1.27
C TYR A 31 4.77 14.88 2.08
N MET A 32 4.23 13.87 1.42
CA MET A 32 3.55 12.75 2.07
C MET A 32 4.17 11.41 1.65
N MET A 33 4.23 10.48 2.59
CA MET A 33 4.63 9.09 2.33
C MET A 33 3.73 8.11 3.07
N LEU A 34 3.60 6.92 2.51
CA LEU A 34 3.23 5.73 3.25
C LEU A 34 4.50 4.98 3.62
N HIS A 35 4.56 4.42 4.82
CA HIS A 35 5.70 3.66 5.29
C HIS A 35 5.27 2.62 6.32
N ARG A 36 6.13 1.64 6.59
CA ARG A 36 5.84 0.52 7.50
C ARG A 36 7.01 0.28 8.45
N PRO A 37 7.10 1.05 9.54
CA PRO A 37 8.09 0.83 10.59
C PRO A 37 7.82 -0.50 11.30
N SER A 38 8.76 -1.44 11.22
CA SER A 38 8.59 -2.79 11.77
C SER A 38 8.66 -2.81 13.30
N THR A 39 9.33 -1.82 13.90
CA THR A 39 9.50 -1.70 15.37
C THR A 39 8.39 -0.92 16.05
N TRP A 40 7.50 -0.25 15.30
CA TRP A 40 6.40 0.53 15.87
C TRP A 40 5.17 -0.35 16.13
N VAL A 41 5.35 -1.27 17.08
CA VAL A 41 4.34 -2.23 17.53
C VAL A 41 4.27 -2.19 19.05
N GLY A 42 3.05 -2.13 19.58
CA GLY A 42 2.77 -2.10 21.02
C GLY A 42 1.88 -0.92 21.43
N PRO A 43 1.55 -0.83 22.74
CA PRO A 43 0.62 0.17 23.27
C PRO A 43 1.01 1.62 22.97
N GLU A 44 2.31 1.93 22.94
CA GLU A 44 2.84 3.27 22.62
C GLU A 44 2.43 3.74 21.21
N TYR A 45 2.38 2.82 20.27
CA TYR A 45 2.10 3.09 18.86
C TYR A 45 0.63 2.87 18.48
N ASN A 46 -0.17 2.31 19.40
CA ASN A 46 -1.55 1.91 19.17
C ASN A 46 -1.69 0.98 17.93
N THR A 47 -0.79 0.01 17.85
CA THR A 47 -0.69 -1.01 16.78
C THR A 47 -0.28 -2.34 17.39
N GLU A 48 -0.93 -3.42 16.99
CA GLU A 48 -0.58 -4.77 17.49
C GLU A 48 0.40 -5.51 16.56
N ARG A 49 0.55 -4.99 15.33
CA ARG A 49 1.28 -5.63 14.22
C ARG A 49 1.87 -4.56 13.30
N PRO A 50 2.87 -4.90 12.47
CA PRO A 50 3.38 -3.97 11.46
C PRO A 50 2.24 -3.47 10.56
N THR A 51 2.09 -2.14 10.54
CA THR A 51 0.92 -1.38 10.09
C THR A 51 1.37 -0.40 9.01
N ILE A 52 0.47 0.01 8.10
CA ILE A 52 0.78 1.09 7.15
C ILE A 52 0.55 2.43 7.88
N TRP A 53 1.59 3.23 7.97
CA TRP A 53 1.58 4.57 8.52
C TRP A 53 1.59 5.61 7.40
N ILE A 54 1.00 6.77 7.66
CA ILE A 54 1.11 7.94 6.81
C ILE A 54 1.94 9.00 7.51
N ALA A 55 2.85 9.63 6.75
CA ALA A 55 3.71 10.67 7.28
C ALA A 55 3.71 11.92 6.42
N GLU A 56 3.87 13.07 7.09
CA GLU A 56 3.96 14.41 6.47
C GLU A 56 5.27 15.11 6.84
N GLY A 57 5.86 15.76 5.84
CA GLY A 57 7.12 16.46 5.95
C GLY A 57 7.15 17.79 5.20
N ASP A 58 8.15 18.61 5.49
CA ASP A 58 8.43 19.85 4.72
C ASP A 58 9.39 19.61 3.54
N SER A 59 10.04 18.45 3.52
CA SER A 59 10.91 17.99 2.43
C SER A 59 10.88 16.47 2.33
N ILE A 60 11.34 15.94 1.19
CA ILE A 60 11.44 14.49 0.93
C ILE A 60 12.42 13.76 1.87
N THR A 61 13.20 14.51 2.65
CA THR A 61 14.18 14.00 3.62
C THR A 61 13.79 14.30 5.07
N ASN A 62 12.63 14.91 5.32
CA ASN A 62 12.25 15.39 6.64
C ASN A 62 10.74 15.25 6.87
N PHE A 63 10.31 14.05 7.24
CA PHE A 63 8.95 13.75 7.68
C PHE A 63 8.86 13.89 9.20
N LYS A 64 7.89 14.66 9.68
CA LYS A 64 7.78 15.07 11.10
C LYS A 64 6.55 14.51 11.79
N LYS A 65 5.45 14.37 11.06
CA LYS A 65 4.18 13.90 11.62
C LYS A 65 3.90 12.52 11.07
N HIS A 66 3.76 11.54 11.96
CA HIS A 66 3.46 10.15 11.61
C HIS A 66 2.21 9.71 12.35
N SER A 67 1.32 9.00 11.67
CA SER A 67 0.12 8.43 12.27
C SER A 67 -0.22 7.08 11.63
N PRO A 68 -0.74 6.09 12.39
CA PRO A 68 -1.26 4.86 11.80
C PRO A 68 -2.36 5.20 10.79
N LEU A 69 -2.29 4.65 9.59
CA LEU A 69 -3.31 4.84 8.55
C LEU A 69 -4.19 3.59 8.41
N VAL A 70 -3.56 2.46 8.12
CA VAL A 70 -4.25 1.19 7.87
C VAL A 70 -3.67 0.15 8.80
N ARG A 71 -4.52 -0.42 9.66
CA ARG A 71 -4.17 -1.55 10.54
C ARG A 71 -4.60 -2.87 9.90
N PRO A 72 -3.89 -3.98 10.17
CA PRO A 72 -4.40 -5.31 9.84
C PRO A 72 -5.77 -5.58 10.48
N GLU A 73 -6.74 -5.97 9.67
CA GLU A 73 -8.11 -6.29 10.10
C GLU A 73 -8.58 -7.63 9.54
N GLN A 74 -8.07 -8.03 8.38
CA GLN A 74 -8.50 -9.23 7.67
C GLN A 74 -7.58 -10.42 7.95
N SER A 75 -8.07 -11.65 7.73
CA SER A 75 -7.27 -12.87 7.95
C SER A 75 -6.04 -12.95 7.04
N TRP A 76 -6.13 -12.45 5.82
CA TRP A 76 -5.00 -12.37 4.87
C TRP A 76 -3.99 -11.27 5.22
N GLU A 77 -4.24 -10.50 6.29
CA GLU A 77 -3.38 -9.45 6.81
C GLU A 77 -2.77 -9.84 8.17
N ALA A 78 -2.99 -11.08 8.62
CA ALA A 78 -2.79 -11.52 10.00
C ALA A 78 -1.40 -11.25 10.60
N LEU A 79 -0.33 -11.24 9.81
CA LEU A 79 1.02 -10.99 10.32
C LEU A 79 1.45 -9.54 10.14
N LYS A 80 1.17 -8.94 8.98
CA LYS A 80 1.60 -7.59 8.61
C LYS A 80 0.95 -7.14 7.31
N ILE A 81 0.91 -5.81 7.11
CA ILE A 81 0.57 -5.16 5.85
C ILE A 81 1.61 -4.12 5.48
N GLY A 82 1.72 -3.76 4.21
CA GLY A 82 2.65 -2.73 3.71
C GLY A 82 2.20 -2.20 2.35
N ALA A 83 2.55 -0.95 2.04
CA ALA A 83 2.25 -0.38 0.73
C ALA A 83 3.00 -1.17 -0.37
N GLY A 84 2.37 -1.37 -1.52
CA GLY A 84 3.04 -2.01 -2.66
C GLY A 84 3.66 -0.98 -3.60
N VAL A 85 2.82 -0.04 -4.01
CA VAL A 85 3.13 0.94 -5.06
C VAL A 85 2.85 2.36 -4.57
N PRO A 86 3.50 3.39 -5.16
CA PRO A 86 3.10 4.77 -4.95
C PRO A 86 1.59 4.97 -5.16
N PRO A 87 0.89 5.70 -4.28
CA PRO A 87 -0.54 5.99 -4.46
C PRO A 87 -0.82 6.62 -5.82
N ILE A 88 -1.83 6.11 -6.52
CA ILE A 88 -2.22 6.59 -7.85
C ILE A 88 -3.36 7.59 -7.70
N LYS A 89 -3.19 8.79 -8.24
CA LYS A 89 -4.24 9.80 -8.25
C LYS A 89 -5.32 9.43 -9.27
N THR A 90 -6.58 9.41 -8.84
CA THR A 90 -7.77 9.20 -9.70
C THR A 90 -8.77 10.33 -9.48
N GLU A 91 -9.86 10.37 -10.26
CA GLU A 91 -10.95 11.31 -10.02
C GLU A 91 -11.75 11.04 -8.73
N LYS A 92 -11.66 9.81 -8.18
CA LYS A 92 -12.38 9.40 -6.96
C LYS A 92 -11.54 9.48 -5.68
N GLY A 93 -10.22 9.57 -5.80
CA GLY A 93 -9.31 9.53 -4.65
C GLY A 93 -7.90 9.07 -5.00
N TRP A 94 -7.10 8.82 -3.96
CA TRP A 94 -5.82 8.14 -4.10
C TRP A 94 -6.02 6.63 -3.99
N LEU A 95 -5.83 5.93 -5.09
CA LEU A 95 -5.86 4.47 -5.13
C LEU A 95 -4.52 3.93 -4.61
N VAL A 96 -4.57 3.12 -3.56
CA VAL A 96 -3.39 2.47 -2.98
C VAL A 96 -3.53 0.97 -3.14
N ILE A 97 -2.54 0.35 -3.80
CA ILE A 97 -2.38 -1.10 -3.83
C ILE A 97 -1.38 -1.49 -2.75
N TYR A 98 -1.78 -2.41 -1.87
CA TYR A 98 -1.00 -2.82 -0.71
C TYR A 98 -0.96 -4.34 -0.59
N HIS A 99 0.02 -4.88 0.12
CA HIS A 99 0.11 -6.31 0.41
C HIS A 99 -0.27 -6.60 1.87
N GLY A 100 -0.77 -7.81 2.09
CA GLY A 100 -1.00 -8.42 3.38
C GLY A 100 -0.37 -9.80 3.46
N VAL A 101 -0.03 -10.23 4.66
CA VAL A 101 0.55 -11.54 4.92
C VAL A 101 -0.32 -12.31 5.89
N SER A 102 -0.83 -13.46 5.45
CA SER A 102 -1.64 -14.35 6.29
C SER A 102 -0.81 -15.07 7.36
N ALA A 103 -1.48 -15.75 8.29
CA ALA A 103 -0.81 -16.56 9.32
C ALA A 103 -0.03 -17.73 8.72
N GLU A 104 -0.45 -18.22 7.56
CA GLU A 104 0.20 -19.27 6.76
C GLU A 104 1.32 -18.74 5.86
N HIS A 105 1.73 -17.47 6.06
CA HIS A 105 2.76 -16.80 5.27
C HIS A 105 2.42 -16.62 3.78
N VAL A 106 1.14 -16.62 3.42
CA VAL A 106 0.70 -16.27 2.06
C VAL A 106 0.73 -14.75 1.91
N TYR A 107 1.45 -14.26 0.90
CA TYR A 107 1.45 -12.83 0.54
C TYR A 107 0.43 -12.61 -0.56
N SER A 108 -0.57 -11.77 -0.26
CA SER A 108 -1.64 -11.37 -1.19
C SER A 108 -1.69 -9.84 -1.29
N ALA A 109 -2.34 -9.32 -2.34
CA ALA A 109 -2.55 -7.89 -2.53
C ALA A 109 -4.03 -7.51 -2.45
N GLY A 110 -4.28 -6.34 -1.87
CA GLY A 110 -5.58 -5.68 -1.86
C GLY A 110 -5.47 -4.21 -2.25
N ALA A 111 -6.57 -3.48 -2.14
CA ALA A 111 -6.61 -2.06 -2.43
C ALA A 111 -7.38 -1.27 -1.38
N LEU A 112 -7.07 0.01 -1.26
CA LEU A 112 -7.91 0.98 -0.60
C LEU A 112 -7.92 2.31 -1.37
N LEU A 113 -8.98 3.07 -1.19
CA LEU A 113 -9.16 4.40 -1.76
C LEU A 113 -9.11 5.44 -0.64
N LEU A 114 -8.20 6.41 -0.75
CA LEU A 114 -8.09 7.53 0.20
C LEU A 114 -8.71 8.79 -0.40
N ASP A 115 -9.21 9.69 0.45
CA ASP A 115 -9.74 10.98 0.00
C ASP A 115 -8.66 11.82 -0.70
N ILE A 116 -9.05 12.45 -1.81
CA ILE A 116 -8.14 13.22 -2.66
C ILE A 116 -7.54 14.45 -1.97
N LYS A 117 -8.31 15.08 -1.06
CA LYS A 117 -7.93 16.28 -0.30
C LYS A 117 -7.42 15.94 1.09
N GLU A 118 -7.89 14.84 1.66
CA GLU A 118 -7.48 14.38 2.99
C GLU A 118 -7.03 12.91 2.96
N PRO A 119 -5.77 12.61 2.54
CA PRO A 119 -5.29 11.23 2.38
C PRO A 119 -5.27 10.38 3.66
N ARG A 120 -5.61 10.95 4.82
CA ARG A 120 -5.82 10.19 6.06
C ARG A 120 -7.19 9.53 6.14
N LYS A 121 -8.14 9.99 5.34
CA LYS A 121 -9.51 9.47 5.31
C LYS A 121 -9.59 8.34 4.29
N ILE A 122 -9.91 7.14 4.76
CA ILE A 122 -10.16 5.99 3.89
C ILE A 122 -11.62 6.03 3.44
N LEU A 123 -11.84 6.00 2.13
CA LEU A 123 -13.16 5.98 1.50
C LEU A 123 -13.68 4.55 1.32
N GLY A 124 -12.78 3.59 1.12
CA GLY A 124 -13.10 2.17 1.13
C GLY A 124 -11.87 1.29 0.98
N ARG A 125 -12.00 0.04 1.42
CA ARG A 125 -10.91 -0.93 1.52
C ARG A 125 -11.41 -2.33 1.20
N THR A 126 -10.60 -3.10 0.47
CA THR A 126 -10.93 -4.50 0.16
C THR A 126 -10.93 -5.37 1.41
N LYS A 127 -12.01 -6.14 1.63
CA LYS A 127 -12.12 -7.11 2.73
C LYS A 127 -11.48 -8.46 2.39
N VAL A 128 -11.41 -8.79 1.11
CA VAL A 128 -10.74 -9.97 0.54
C VAL A 128 -9.60 -9.52 -0.37
N PRO A 129 -8.56 -10.35 -0.59
CA PRO A 129 -7.50 -10.00 -1.52
C PRO A 129 -8.06 -9.86 -2.95
N LEU A 130 -7.50 -8.91 -3.71
CA LEU A 130 -7.75 -8.77 -5.15
C LEU A 130 -6.86 -9.68 -5.98
N LEU A 131 -5.66 -9.97 -5.45
CA LEU A 131 -4.68 -10.85 -6.08
C LEU A 131 -4.09 -11.72 -4.98
N THR A 132 -4.10 -13.02 -5.19
CA THR A 132 -3.50 -14.02 -4.30
C THR A 132 -2.81 -15.07 -5.17
N PRO A 133 -1.80 -15.80 -4.67
CA PRO A 133 -1.15 -16.84 -5.46
C PRO A 133 -2.13 -17.93 -5.85
N GLU A 134 -2.30 -18.15 -7.15
CA GLU A 134 -3.16 -19.19 -7.72
C GLU A 134 -2.39 -20.02 -8.75
N GLU A 135 -1.54 -19.37 -9.55
CA GLU A 135 -0.80 -20.02 -10.62
C GLU A 135 0.46 -20.74 -10.11
N ASP A 136 0.93 -21.72 -10.87
CA ASP A 136 2.13 -22.50 -10.51
C ASP A 136 3.37 -21.59 -10.29
N TYR A 137 3.50 -20.52 -11.08
CA TYR A 137 4.59 -19.55 -10.96
C TYR A 137 4.43 -18.55 -9.80
N GLU A 138 3.26 -18.50 -9.17
CA GLU A 138 2.98 -17.68 -7.97
C GLU A 138 3.09 -18.50 -6.69
N THR A 139 2.76 -19.79 -6.76
CA THR A 139 2.78 -20.72 -5.63
C THR A 139 4.13 -21.38 -5.44
N LYS A 140 4.97 -21.48 -6.48
CA LYS A 140 6.28 -22.17 -6.44
C LYS A 140 7.40 -21.30 -6.98
N GLY A 141 8.39 -21.01 -6.14
CA GLY A 141 9.55 -20.20 -6.52
C GLY A 141 10.63 -20.18 -5.44
N ASP A 142 11.38 -19.07 -5.38
CA ASP A 142 12.41 -18.89 -4.36
C ASP A 142 11.75 -18.63 -2.98
N VAL A 143 10.56 -18.02 -2.98
CA VAL A 143 9.64 -17.95 -1.83
C VAL A 143 8.24 -18.35 -2.30
N ASN A 144 7.71 -19.46 -1.80
CA ASN A 144 6.41 -19.97 -2.21
C ASN A 144 5.25 -19.07 -1.74
N ASN A 145 4.13 -19.13 -2.47
CA ASN A 145 2.88 -18.43 -2.13
C ASN A 145 3.05 -16.91 -1.96
N VAL A 146 3.67 -16.26 -2.94
CA VAL A 146 3.88 -14.81 -2.93
C VAL A 146 3.35 -14.17 -4.20
N VAL A 147 2.46 -13.19 -4.03
CA VAL A 147 2.26 -12.09 -4.99
C VAL A 147 2.58 -10.78 -4.30
N PHE A 148 3.46 -9.97 -4.90
CA PHE A 148 3.93 -8.73 -4.29
C PHE A 148 3.88 -7.56 -5.29
N PRO A 149 2.92 -6.62 -5.15
CA PRO A 149 2.80 -5.47 -6.06
C PRO A 149 3.99 -4.52 -5.92
N THR A 150 4.65 -4.20 -7.02
CA THR A 150 5.87 -3.37 -7.05
C THR A 150 5.80 -2.19 -8.03
N GLY A 151 4.86 -2.22 -8.97
CA GLY A 151 4.59 -1.11 -9.86
C GLY A 151 3.14 -1.10 -10.31
N ALA A 152 2.59 0.07 -10.59
CA ALA A 152 1.26 0.17 -11.18
C ALA A 152 1.13 1.44 -12.01
N CYS A 153 0.32 1.37 -13.06
CA CYS A 153 -0.01 2.51 -13.90
C CYS A 153 -1.43 2.39 -14.44
N ILE A 154 -1.96 3.52 -14.92
CA ILE A 154 -3.21 3.55 -15.66
C ILE A 154 -2.88 3.75 -17.13
N LEU A 155 -3.40 2.86 -17.98
CA LEU A 155 -3.27 2.95 -19.43
C LEU A 155 -4.63 2.58 -20.05
N ASP A 156 -5.15 3.43 -20.93
CA ASP A 156 -6.41 3.19 -21.65
C ASP A 156 -7.58 2.75 -20.76
N ASN A 157 -7.80 3.48 -19.65
CA ASN A 157 -8.81 3.19 -18.63
C ASN A 157 -8.65 1.84 -17.91
N LYS A 158 -7.48 1.20 -17.99
CA LYS A 158 -7.16 0.00 -17.23
C LYS A 158 -6.12 0.32 -16.18
N LEU A 159 -6.32 -0.22 -14.98
CA LEU A 159 -5.27 -0.33 -13.98
C LEU A 159 -4.42 -1.56 -14.33
N LEU A 160 -3.12 -1.33 -14.53
CA LEU A 160 -2.11 -2.38 -14.66
C LEU A 160 -1.34 -2.45 -13.35
N VAL A 161 -1.31 -3.61 -12.71
CA VAL A 161 -0.51 -3.88 -11.50
C VAL A 161 0.59 -4.86 -11.85
N TYR A 162 1.83 -4.38 -11.85
CA TYR A 162 3.03 -5.20 -11.97
C TYR A 162 3.41 -5.75 -10.60
N TYR A 163 3.56 -7.06 -10.51
CA TYR A 163 3.84 -7.76 -9.26
C TYR A 163 4.92 -8.82 -9.43
N GLY A 164 5.70 -9.04 -8.38
CA GLY A 164 6.57 -10.21 -8.26
C GLY A 164 5.74 -11.43 -7.85
N ALA A 165 6.04 -12.58 -8.45
CA ALA A 165 5.40 -13.86 -8.15
C ALA A 165 6.45 -14.87 -7.70
N ALA A 166 6.20 -15.48 -6.54
CA ALA A 166 7.07 -16.44 -5.84
C ALA A 166 8.55 -16.01 -5.68
N ASP A 167 8.80 -14.70 -5.58
CA ASP A 167 10.12 -14.06 -5.64
C ASP A 167 10.97 -14.50 -6.84
N LYS A 168 10.32 -14.94 -7.94
CA LYS A 168 10.98 -15.57 -9.08
C LYS A 168 10.75 -14.87 -10.40
N VAL A 169 9.53 -14.43 -10.65
CA VAL A 169 9.12 -13.83 -11.92
C VAL A 169 8.36 -12.53 -11.69
N CYS A 170 8.27 -11.70 -12.73
CA CYS A 170 7.43 -10.50 -12.73
C CYS A 170 6.23 -10.74 -13.64
N CYS A 171 5.05 -10.38 -13.15
CA CYS A 171 3.76 -10.57 -13.81
C CYS A 171 2.99 -9.25 -13.88
N VAL A 172 1.88 -9.24 -14.63
CA VAL A 172 0.96 -8.11 -14.71
C VAL A 172 -0.47 -8.59 -14.59
N ALA A 173 -1.23 -7.98 -13.69
CA ALA A 173 -2.67 -8.14 -13.57
C ALA A 173 -3.36 -6.85 -14.06
N THR A 174 -4.52 -6.98 -14.70
CA THR A 174 -5.25 -5.82 -15.24
C THR A 174 -6.71 -5.85 -14.84
N VAL A 175 -7.26 -4.68 -14.51
CA VAL A 175 -8.70 -4.49 -14.25
C VAL A 175 -9.15 -3.17 -14.87
N ASP A 176 -10.43 -3.05 -15.23
CA ASP A 176 -10.97 -1.74 -15.60
C ASP A 176 -10.87 -0.77 -14.41
N LEU A 177 -10.42 0.45 -14.67
CA LEU A 177 -10.23 1.44 -13.62
C LEU A 177 -11.54 1.79 -12.92
N GLN A 178 -12.65 1.91 -13.66
CA GLN A 178 -13.92 2.26 -13.06
C GLN A 178 -14.49 1.10 -12.25
N GLU A 179 -14.33 -0.13 -12.73
CA GLU A 179 -14.76 -1.31 -11.99
C GLU A 179 -14.11 -1.39 -10.60
N ILE A 180 -12.80 -1.15 -10.49
CA ILE A 180 -12.12 -1.19 -9.19
C ILE A 180 -12.50 0.00 -8.30
N LEU A 181 -12.68 1.20 -8.86
CA LEU A 181 -13.08 2.38 -8.10
C LEU A 181 -14.51 2.26 -7.57
N ASP A 182 -15.45 1.78 -8.39
CA ASP A 182 -16.83 1.55 -8.00
C ASP A 182 -16.92 0.43 -6.95
N TYR A 183 -16.12 -0.64 -7.09
CA TYR A 183 -16.03 -1.68 -6.08
C TYR A 183 -15.57 -1.12 -4.72
N LEU A 184 -14.50 -0.33 -4.71
CA LEU A 184 -13.97 0.29 -3.49
C LEU A 184 -14.93 1.28 -2.84
N LEU A 185 -15.82 1.91 -3.61
CA LEU A 185 -16.84 2.83 -3.11
C LEU A 185 -18.16 2.14 -2.71
N SER A 186 -18.27 0.82 -2.90
CA SER A 186 -19.46 0.05 -2.55
C SER A 186 -19.48 -0.39 -1.08
N ASP A 187 -20.66 -0.80 -0.59
CA ASP A 187 -20.85 -1.34 0.77
C ASP A 187 -20.01 -2.60 1.06
N LYS A 188 -19.49 -3.27 0.01
CA LYS A 188 -18.57 -4.40 0.17
C LYS A 188 -17.21 -3.96 0.74
N CYS A 189 -16.86 -2.69 0.58
CA CYS A 189 -15.58 -2.11 0.96
C CYS A 189 -15.68 -1.03 2.04
N SER A 190 -16.87 -0.78 2.58
CA SER A 190 -17.09 0.17 3.67
C SER A 190 -16.65 -0.37 5.04
N PHE A 191 -16.33 0.56 5.94
CA PHE A 191 -15.95 0.33 7.34
C PHE A 191 -17.17 0.20 8.25
#